data_AF-A0A496A243-F1
#
_entry.id   AF-A0A496A243-F1
#
_cell.length_a   1.000
_cell.length_b   1.000
_cell.length_c   1.000
_cell.angle_alpha   90.00
_cell.angle_beta   90.00
_cell.angle_gamma   90.00
#
_symmetry.space_group_name_H-M   'P 1'
#
loop_
_entity.id
_entity.type
_entity.pdbx_description
1 polymer ?
#
loop_
_entity_poly.entity_id
_entity_poly.type
_entity_poly.pdbx_seq_one_letter_code
_entity_poly.pdbx_strand_id
1 'polypeptide(L)' 'MCQDELTLETYKQARKFLQIANRAAKKAQEENRKKGIPNVYDFNGHLYYELPNGELTKEDPYPLGKERDAKEEKC' A
#
# COMPACT_ATOMS: atom_id res chain seq x y z
N MET A 1 -14.60 -12.62 -32.03
CA MET A 1 -14.34 -12.62 -30.58
C MET A 1 -13.44 -13.82 -30.31
N CYS A 2 -12.12 -13.63 -30.24
CA CYS A 2 -11.23 -14.71 -29.84
C CYS A 2 -11.30 -14.82 -28.31
N GLN A 3 -11.80 -15.94 -27.81
CA GLN A 3 -11.71 -16.22 -26.38
C GLN A 3 -10.29 -16.74 -26.13
N ASP A 4 -9.45 -15.91 -25.51
CA ASP A 4 -8.19 -16.39 -24.94
C ASP A 4 -8.56 -17.32 -23.78
N GLU A 5 -8.64 -18.62 -24.05
CA GLU A 5 -8.93 -19.62 -23.03
C GLU A 5 -7.75 -19.72 -22.06
N LEU A 6 -7.91 -19.14 -20.87
CA LEU A 6 -6.99 -19.34 -19.77
C LEU A 6 -6.97 -20.83 -19.38
N THR A 7 -5.80 -21.45 -19.53
CA THR A 7 -5.62 -22.86 -19.13
C THR A 7 -5.66 -23.00 -17.60
N LEU A 8 -6.06 -24.19 -17.13
CA LEU A 8 -6.02 -24.53 -15.71
C LEU A 8 -4.62 -24.37 -15.10
N GLU A 9 -3.57 -24.69 -15.88
CA GLU A 9 -2.19 -24.55 -15.43
C GLU A 9 -1.79 -23.08 -15.24
N THR A 10 -2.24 -22.18 -16.13
CA THR A 10 -2.06 -20.73 -15.97
C THR A 10 -2.70 -20.26 -14.65
N TYR A 11 -3.90 -20.74 -14.31
CA TYR A 11 -4.57 -20.39 -13.06
C TYR A 11 -3.82 -20.90 -11.82
N LYS A 12 -3.34 -22.16 -11.85
CA LYS A 12 -2.53 -22.74 -10.77
C LYS A 12 -1.24 -21.93 -10.56
N GLN A 13 -0.58 -21.55 -11.64
CA GLN A 13 0.65 -20.77 -11.60
C GLN A 13 0.40 -19.36 -11.04
N ALA A 14 -0.64 -18.67 -11.50
CA ALA A 14 -1.05 -17.37 -10.97
C ALA A 14 -1.36 -17.43 -9.47
N ARG A 15 -2.10 -18.47 -9.02
CA ARG A 15 -2.39 -18.69 -7.60
C ARG A 15 -1.12 -18.87 -6.77
N LYS A 16 -0.14 -19.63 -7.29
CA LYS A 16 1.15 -19.83 -6.62
C LYS A 16 1.92 -18.51 -6.47
N PHE A 17 1.95 -17.69 -7.51
CA PHE A 17 2.56 -16.37 -7.43
C PHE A 17 1.86 -15.46 -6.42
N LEU A 18 0.52 -15.45 -6.44
CA LEU A 18 -0.26 -14.66 -5.49
C LEU A 18 0.00 -15.07 -4.04
N GLN A 19 0.14 -16.37 -3.76
CA GLN A 19 0.49 -16.86 -2.42
C GLN A 19 1.86 -16.36 -1.95
N ILE A 20 2.87 -16.39 -2.83
CA ILE A 20 4.22 -15.90 -2.51
C ILE A 20 4.18 -14.39 -2.27
N ALA A 21 3.53 -13.64 -3.15
CA ALA A 21 3.38 -12.19 -3.04
C ALA A 21 2.65 -11.80 -1.75
N ASN A 22 1.53 -12.45 -1.43
CA ASN A 22 0.77 -12.20 -0.20
C ASN A 22 1.59 -12.46 1.06
N ARG A 23 2.40 -13.53 1.06
CA ARG A 23 3.28 -13.84 2.20
C ARG A 23 4.35 -12.77 2.37
N ALA A 24 4.96 -12.31 1.28
CA ALA A 24 5.96 -11.25 1.30
C ALA A 24 5.36 -9.92 1.79
N ALA A 25 4.20 -9.53 1.26
CA ALA A 25 3.49 -8.32 1.67
C ALA A 25 3.13 -8.34 3.16
N LYS A 26 2.60 -9.45 3.66
CA LYS A 26 2.28 -9.61 5.09
C LYS A 26 3.51 -9.45 5.98
N LYS A 27 4.65 -10.05 5.59
CA LYS A 27 5.91 -9.92 6.35
C LYS A 27 6.38 -8.46 6.37
N ALA A 28 6.34 -7.76 5.24
CA ALA A 28 6.72 -6.35 5.17
C ALA A 28 5.80 -5.49 6.06
N GLN A 29 4.49 -5.73 6.05
CA GLN A 29 3.53 -5.03 6.91
C GLN A 29 3.80 -5.24 8.39
N GLU A 30 4.14 -6.48 8.80
CA GLU A 30 4.52 -6.78 10.18
C GLU A 30 5.82 -6.08 10.60
N GLU A 31 6.81 -6.01 9.70
CA GLU A 31 8.05 -5.28 9.96
C GLU A 31 7.82 -3.77 10.07
N ASN A 32 6.95 -3.20 9.23
CA ASN A 32 6.54 -1.80 9.30
C ASN A 32 5.89 -1.48 10.65
N ARG A 33 4.93 -2.31 11.10
CA ARG A 33 4.32 -2.16 12.43
C ARG A 33 5.35 -2.18 13.55
N LYS A 34 6.32 -3.11 13.51
CA LYS A 34 7.42 -3.19 14.49
C LYS A 34 8.31 -1.95 14.49
N LYS A 35 8.47 -1.29 13.35
CA LYS A 35 9.28 -0.07 13.17
C LYS A 35 8.49 1.22 13.39
N GLY A 36 7.17 1.14 13.65
CA GLY A 36 6.30 2.31 13.72
C GLY A 36 6.11 3.03 12.39
N ILE A 37 6.37 2.35 11.27
CA ILE A 37 6.16 2.88 9.91
C ILE A 37 4.72 2.52 9.49
N PRO A 38 3.89 3.50 9.08
CA PRO A 38 2.54 3.23 8.58
C PRO A 38 2.53 2.35 7.32
N ASN A 39 1.55 1.43 7.22
CA ASN A 39 1.30 0.70 5.97
C ASN A 39 0.38 1.52 5.06
N VAL A 40 0.65 1.52 3.76
CA VAL A 40 -0.15 2.25 2.77
C VAL A 40 -0.96 1.27 1.93
N TYR A 41 -2.24 1.56 1.75
CA TYR A 41 -3.18 0.78 0.96
C TYR A 41 -3.85 1.68 -0.08
N ASP A 42 -3.99 1.17 -1.30
CA ASP A 42 -4.89 1.74 -2.29
C ASP A 42 -6.18 0.92 -2.30
N PHE A 43 -7.30 1.56 -1.96
CA PHE A 43 -8.62 1.00 -2.15
C PHE A 43 -9.39 1.87 -3.13
N ASN A 44 -9.66 1.34 -4.32
CA ASN A 44 -10.42 2.01 -5.38
C ASN A 44 -9.84 3.39 -5.77
N GLY A 45 -8.51 3.53 -5.82
CA GLY A 45 -7.84 4.79 -6.16
C GLY A 45 -7.74 5.79 -5.00
N HIS A 46 -8.09 5.37 -3.78
CA HIS A 46 -7.93 6.17 -2.58
C HIS A 46 -6.85 5.56 -1.68
N LEU A 47 -5.92 6.41 -1.22
CA LEU A 47 -4.88 6.01 -0.28
C LEU A 47 -5.41 5.98 1.15
N TYR A 48 -5.01 4.94 1.88
CA TYR A 48 -5.27 4.75 3.29
C TYR A 48 -3.98 4.36 4.00
N TYR A 49 -3.76 4.92 5.17
CA TYR A 49 -2.58 4.73 5.98
C TYR A 49 -2.99 4.01 7.28
N GLU A 50 -2.43 2.82 7.52
CA GLU A 50 -2.56 2.11 8.79
C GLU A 50 -1.53 2.66 9.76
N LEU A 51 -2.00 3.39 10.77
CA LEU A 51 -1.19 3.90 11.86
C LEU A 51 -0.68 2.76 12.76
N PRO A 52 0.37 2.97 13.56
CA PRO A 52 0.90 1.92 14.46
C PRO A 52 -0.11 1.37 15.48
N ASN A 53 -1.17 2.14 15.79
CA ASN A 53 -2.28 1.71 16.65
C ASN A 53 -3.30 0.79 15.92
N GLY A 54 -3.13 0.56 14.61
CA GLY A 54 -4.03 -0.23 13.76
C GLY A 54 -5.19 0.55 13.12
N GLU A 55 -5.27 1.86 13.34
CA GLU A 55 -6.29 2.72 12.76
C GLU A 55 -5.97 3.06 11.30
N LEU A 56 -6.98 3.05 10.43
CA LEU A 56 -6.84 3.48 9.04
C LEU A 56 -7.29 4.93 8.89
N THR A 57 -6.39 5.78 8.41
CA THR A 57 -6.67 7.18 8.09
C THR A 57 -6.46 7.47 6.61
N LYS A 58 -7.15 8.50 6.09
CA LYS A 58 -6.89 9.07 4.76
C LYS A 58 -5.88 10.21 4.82
N GLU A 59 -5.56 10.70 6.01
CA GLU A 59 -4.59 11.76 6.20
C GLU A 59 -3.18 11.20 6.04
N ASP A 60 -2.39 11.82 5.19
CA ASP A 60 -1.00 11.42 4.98
C ASP A 60 -0.17 11.72 6.24
N PRO A 61 0.42 10.70 6.90
CA PRO A 61 1.28 10.91 8.05
C PRO A 61 2.62 11.58 7.71
N TYR A 62 3.00 11.64 6.43
CA TYR A 62 4.25 12.24 5.94
C TYR A 62 3.99 13.31 4.86
N PRO A 63 3.29 14.41 5.19
CA PRO A 63 3.02 15.45 4.21
C PRO A 63 4.34 16.03 3.68
N LEU A 64 4.51 16.01 2.37
CA LEU A 64 5.67 16.59 1.69
C LEU A 64 5.60 18.13 1.71
N GLY A 65 5.77 18.74 2.89
CA GLY A 65 6.01 20.18 3.05
C GLY A 65 5.06 20.92 3.98
N LYS A 66 5.37 20.94 5.28
CA LYS A 66 4.99 22.06 6.17
C LYS A 66 6.19 22.92 6.60
N GLU A 67 7.22 22.98 5.76
CA GLU A 67 8.37 23.88 5.99
C GLU A 67 8.60 24.89 4.85
N ARG A 68 7.90 24.77 3.71
CA ARG A 68 8.08 25.69 2.57
C ARG A 68 7.09 26.85 2.54
N ASP A 69 5.92 26.73 3.14
CA ASP A 69 4.88 27.77 3.03
C ASP A 69 4.95 28.85 4.12
N ALA A 70 5.80 28.69 5.14
CA ALA A 70 5.92 29.66 6.25
C ALA A 70 6.87 30.85 5.96
N LYS A 71 7.52 30.89 4.78
CA LYS A 71 8.50 31.95 4.44
C LYS A 71 8.11 32.85 3.26
N GLU A 72 6.99 32.62 2.59
CA GLU A 72 6.60 33.39 1.40
C GLU A 72 5.45 34.40 1.61
N GLU A 73 4.93 34.55 2.83
CA GLU A 73 3.91 35.56 3.15
C GLU A 73 4.51 36.78 3.88
N LYS A 74 5.68 37.24 3.40
CA LYS A 74 6.22 38.55 3.77
C LYS A 74 7.02 39.16 2.61
N CYS A 75 6.32 39.71 1.63
CA CYS A 75 6.79 40.86 0.86
C CYS A 75 5.58 41.73 0.48
#